data_AF-A0A871BKA0-F1
#
_entry.id   AF-A0A871BKA0-F1
#
_cell.length_a   1.000
_cell.length_b   1.000
_cell.length_c   1.000
_cell.angle_alpha   90.00
_cell.angle_beta   90.00
_cell.angle_gamma   90.00
#
_symmetry.space_group_name_H-M   'P 1'
#
loop_
_entity.id
_entity.type
_entity.pdbx_description
1 polymer ?
#
loop_
_entity_poly.entity_id
_entity_poly.type
_entity_poly.pdbx_seq_one_letter_code
_entity_poly.pdbx_strand_id
1 'polypeptide(L)'
;MQVKFGKHQLNVMKYETLDLTIPKEQARDVIAARVDGVRIREFHEYYEFTSLSGFHLAELSDRRLPNGERGARIKYRTAIVSPVAATARSKAREIKNAVEKYRYQNR
;
A
#
# COMPACT_ATOMS: atom_id res chain seq x y z
N MET A 1 39.65 12.94 -10.80
CA MET A 1 39.77 12.78 -9.32
C MET A 1 38.43 12.36 -8.77
N GLN A 2 38.41 11.34 -7.92
CA GLN A 2 37.23 10.67 -7.37
C GLN A 2 36.34 11.61 -6.55
N VAL A 3 35.05 11.62 -6.88
CA VAL A 3 34.00 12.25 -6.08
C VAL A 3 33.61 11.27 -4.97
N LYS A 4 33.97 11.56 -3.72
CA LYS A 4 33.49 10.83 -2.54
C LYS A 4 32.25 11.53 -2.00
N PHE A 5 31.07 11.16 -2.51
CA PHE A 5 29.82 11.46 -1.81
C PHE A 5 29.47 10.30 -0.88
N GLY A 6 29.32 10.64 0.40
CA GLY A 6 29.11 9.72 1.50
C GLY A 6 27.92 8.79 1.30
N LYS A 7 28.08 7.58 1.83
CA LYS A 7 27.06 6.53 1.90
C LYS A 7 25.78 7.04 2.56
N HIS A 8 24.85 7.57 1.77
CA HIS A 8 23.43 7.50 2.13
C HIS A 8 22.99 6.06 1.83
N GLN A 9 22.94 5.23 2.87
CA GLN A 9 22.07 4.06 2.82
C GLN A 9 20.63 4.58 2.74
N LEU A 10 20.17 4.88 1.53
CA LEU A 10 18.76 4.89 1.21
C LEU A 10 18.29 3.46 1.49
N ASN A 11 17.78 3.24 2.71
CA ASN A 11 17.06 2.05 3.07
C ASN A 11 15.87 2.00 2.12
N VAL A 12 16.02 1.32 0.98
CA VAL A 12 15.03 1.24 -0.08
C VAL A 12 13.79 0.63 0.54
N MET A 13 12.87 1.49 1.00
CA MET A 13 11.57 1.05 1.48
C MET A 13 10.89 0.42 0.28
N LYS A 14 10.94 -0.92 0.20
CA LYS A 14 10.30 -1.63 -0.91
C LYS A 14 8.80 -1.45 -0.72
N TYR A 15 8.20 -0.70 -1.62
CA TYR A 15 6.76 -0.64 -1.82
C TYR A 15 6.45 -1.41 -3.10
N GLU A 16 5.35 -2.14 -3.09
CA GLU A 16 4.77 -2.72 -4.28
C GLU A 16 3.45 -2.03 -4.57
N THR A 17 3.13 -1.88 -5.86
CA THR A 17 1.88 -1.29 -6.31
C THR A 17 1.01 -2.33 -6.97
N LEU A 18 -0.29 -2.24 -6.75
CA LEU A 18 -1.31 -3.09 -7.35
C LEU A 18 -2.45 -2.20 -7.87
N ASP A 19 -2.77 -2.34 -9.14
CA ASP A 19 -3.94 -1.69 -9.75
C ASP A 19 -5.17 -2.59 -9.53
N LEU A 20 -6.28 -1.98 -9.15
CA LEU A 20 -7.53 -2.63 -8.76
C LEU A 20 -8.66 -2.23 -9.73
N THR A 21 -9.51 -3.19 -10.08
CA THR A 21 -10.70 -2.99 -10.94
C THR A 21 -11.85 -2.28 -10.24
N ILE A 22 -11.74 -2.05 -8.93
CA ILE A 22 -12.77 -1.40 -8.12
C ILE A 22 -12.38 0.04 -7.77
N PRO A 23 -13.35 0.94 -7.55
CA PRO A 23 -13.08 2.31 -7.09
C PRO A 23 -12.39 2.36 -5.72
N LYS A 24 -11.74 3.49 -5.45
CA LYS A 24 -10.96 3.74 -4.24
C LYS A 24 -11.77 3.54 -2.97
N GLU A 25 -13.00 4.03 -2.94
CA GLU A 25 -13.91 3.96 -1.79
C GLU A 25 -14.31 2.51 -1.50
N GLN A 26 -14.63 1.74 -2.55
CA GLN A 26 -14.96 0.32 -2.42
C GLN A 26 -13.74 -0.51 -1.96
N ALA A 27 -12.55 -0.21 -2.48
CA ALA A 27 -11.33 -0.86 -2.03
C ALA A 27 -11.03 -0.56 -0.54
N ARG A 28 -11.27 0.67 -0.09
CA ARG A 28 -11.17 1.05 1.33
C ARG A 28 -12.12 0.23 2.20
N ASP A 29 -13.38 0.08 1.79
CA ASP A 29 -14.37 -0.70 2.57
C ASP A 29 -14.00 -2.19 2.62
N VAL A 30 -13.52 -2.76 1.51
CA VAL A 30 -13.02 -4.13 1.45
C VAL A 30 -11.86 -4.34 2.42
N ILE A 31 -10.91 -3.40 2.47
CA ILE A 31 -9.76 -3.49 3.38
C ILE A 31 -10.24 -3.35 4.84
N ALA A 32 -11.09 -2.37 5.12
CA ALA A 32 -11.62 -2.11 6.46
C ALA A 32 -12.39 -3.32 7.02
N ALA A 33 -13.14 -4.03 6.18
CA ALA A 33 -13.91 -5.20 6.60
C ALA A 33 -13.07 -6.48 6.80
N ARG A 34 -11.85 -6.53 6.26
CA ARG A 34 -11.02 -7.75 6.24
C ARG A 34 -9.74 -7.66 7.04
N VAL A 35 -9.30 -6.44 7.37
CA VAL A 35 -8.03 -6.20 8.04
C VAL A 35 -8.29 -5.44 9.34
N ASP A 36 -8.29 -6.18 10.45
CA ASP A 36 -8.38 -5.57 11.78
C ASP A 36 -7.07 -4.88 12.18
N GLY A 37 -7.15 -3.96 13.15
CA GLY A 37 -5.95 -3.35 13.74
C GLY A 37 -5.20 -2.41 12.79
N VAL A 38 -5.91 -1.82 11.83
CA VAL A 38 -5.43 -0.73 10.99
C VAL A 38 -6.23 0.53 11.25
N ARG A 39 -5.55 1.67 11.22
CA ARG A 39 -6.17 2.99 11.20
C ARG A 39 -6.19 3.49 9.77
N ILE A 40 -7.33 4.01 9.36
CA ILE A 40 -7.54 4.59 8.04
C ILE A 40 -7.61 6.10 8.22
N ARG A 41 -6.79 6.83 7.47
CA ARG A 41 -6.89 8.29 7.36
C ARG A 41 -7.24 8.65 5.94
N GLU A 42 -8.15 9.60 5.82
CA GLU A 42 -8.58 10.14 4.53
C GLU A 42 -7.81 11.41 4.23
N PHE A 43 -7.20 11.43 3.06
CA PHE A 43 -6.66 12.62 2.43
C PHE A 43 -7.44 12.85 1.13
N HIS A 44 -7.43 14.09 0.65
CA HIS A 44 -8.16 14.45 -0.57
C HIS A 44 -7.86 13.52 -1.76
N GLU A 45 -6.61 13.07 -1.88
CA GLU A 45 -6.16 12.27 -3.02
C GLU A 45 -6.05 10.76 -2.74
N TYR A 46 -5.98 10.35 -1.47
CA TYR A 46 -5.74 8.94 -1.10
C TYR A 46 -6.22 8.60 0.31
N TYR A 47 -6.40 7.30 0.58
CA TYR A 47 -6.50 6.75 1.92
C TYR A 47 -5.14 6.23 2.39
N GLU A 48 -4.75 6.61 3.60
CA GLU A 48 -3.57 6.08 4.28
C GLU A 48 -3.98 4.98 5.26
N PHE A 49 -3.32 3.84 5.19
CA PHE A 49 -3.46 2.74 6.14
C PHE A 49 -2.22 2.68 7.04
N THR A 50 -2.44 2.79 8.34
CA THR A 50 -1.39 2.71 9.35
C THR A 50 -1.70 1.61 10.37
N SER A 51 -0.69 0.98 10.94
CA SER A 51 -0.88 0.08 12.09
C SER A 51 -1.26 0.87 13.35
N LEU A 52 -1.78 0.18 14.37
CA LEU A 52 -2.04 0.79 15.68
C LEU A 52 -0.80 1.45 16.31
N SER A 53 0.39 0.92 16.00
CA SER A 53 1.70 1.43 16.45
C SER A 53 2.24 2.59 15.59
N GLY A 54 1.48 3.06 14.59
CA GLY A 54 1.85 4.23 13.77
C GLY A 54 2.71 3.91 12.54
N PHE A 55 3.02 2.64 12.26
CA PHE A 55 3.70 2.29 11.00
C PHE A 55 2.80 2.48 9.80
N HIS A 56 3.29 3.20 8.80
CA HIS A 56 2.68 3.26 7.47
C HIS A 56 2.71 1.89 6.78
N LEU A 57 1.54 1.45 6.32
CA LEU A 57 1.31 0.13 5.71
C LEU A 57 1.02 0.23 4.22
N ALA A 58 0.09 1.11 3.83
CA ALA A 58 -0.32 1.28 2.45
C ALA A 58 -0.98 2.65 2.18
N GLU A 59 -0.90 3.08 0.92
CA GLU A 59 -1.64 4.20 0.35
C GLU A 59 -2.62 3.64 -0.70
N LEU A 60 -3.84 4.15 -0.74
CA LEU A 60 -4.84 3.79 -1.74
C LEU A 60 -5.36 5.04 -2.43
N SER A 61 -5.10 5.17 -3.72
CA SER A 61 -5.48 6.33 -4.52
C SER A 61 -6.39 5.95 -5.69
N ASP A 62 -7.07 6.94 -6.26
CA ASP A 62 -7.82 6.75 -7.49
C ASP A 62 -6.86 6.49 -8.66
N ARG A 63 -7.29 5.64 -9.60
CA ARG A 63 -6.52 5.36 -10.82
C ARG A 63 -7.45 5.15 -11.99
N ARG A 64 -7.09 5.73 -13.15
CA ARG A 64 -7.68 5.31 -14.42
C ARG A 64 -6.91 4.13 -14.97
N LEU A 65 -7.62 3.02 -15.19
CA LEU A 65 -7.04 1.78 -15.71
C LEU A 65 -6.77 1.89 -17.21
N PRO A 66 -5.92 1.03 -17.79
CA PRO A 66 -5.62 1.05 -19.23
C PRO A 66 -6.84 0.88 -20.13
N ASN A 67 -7.88 0.18 -19.66
CA ASN A 67 -9.17 0.04 -20.35
C ASN A 67 -10.06 1.29 -20.26
N GLY A 68 -9.60 2.37 -19.61
CA GLY A 68 -10.33 3.62 -19.44
C GLY A 68 -11.29 3.66 -18.24
N GLU A 69 -11.49 2.53 -17.55
CA GLU A 69 -12.36 2.42 -16.38
C GLU A 69 -11.76 3.11 -15.15
N ARG A 70 -12.64 3.52 -14.23
CA ARG A 70 -12.24 4.04 -12.92
C ARG A 70 -11.93 2.86 -12.00
N GLY A 71 -10.68 2.77 -11.58
CA GLY A 71 -10.22 1.82 -10.58
C GLY A 71 -9.49 2.52 -9.45
N ALA A 72 -8.68 1.75 -8.74
CA ALA A 72 -7.84 2.25 -7.67
C ALA A 72 -6.42 1.71 -7.79
N ARG A 73 -5.47 2.39 -7.18
CA ARG A 73 -4.10 1.92 -7.04
C ARG A 73 -3.78 1.82 -5.56
N ILE A 74 -3.35 0.64 -5.12
CA ILE A 74 -2.82 0.46 -3.79
C ILE A 74 -1.29 0.34 -3.84
N LYS A 75 -0.61 1.11 -3.01
CA LYS A 75 0.85 1.05 -2.81
C LYS A 75 1.10 0.57 -1.40
N TYR A 76 1.56 -0.65 -1.23
CA TYR A 76 1.73 -1.29 0.09
C TYR A 76 3.20 -1.63 0.36
N ARG A 77 3.56 -1.65 1.64
CA ARG A 77 4.94 -1.82 2.08
C ARG A 77 5.33 -3.29 2.14
N THR A 78 6.47 -3.65 1.54
CA THR A 78 6.92 -5.04 1.39
C THR A 78 8.25 -5.35 2.05
N ALA A 79 9.12 -4.35 2.22
CA ALA A 79 10.32 -4.46 3.04
C ALA A 79 10.14 -3.66 4.34
N ILE A 80 9.89 -4.38 5.43
CA ILE A 80 9.98 -3.85 6.79
C ILE A 80 11.07 -4.65 7.48
N VAL A 81 12.32 -4.18 7.48
CA VAL A 81 13.50 -5.00 7.85
C VAL A 81 13.69 -5.13 9.38
N SER A 82 12.89 -4.46 10.20
CA SER A 82 13.06 -4.47 11.66
C SER A 82 12.15 -5.48 12.39
N PRO A 83 12.64 -6.23 13.39
CA PRO A 83 11.84 -7.15 14.21
C PRO A 83 10.61 -6.50 14.87
N VAL A 84 10.75 -5.26 15.35
CA VAL A 84 9.65 -4.47 15.95
C VAL A 84 8.54 -4.11 14.96
N ALA A 85 8.75 -4.35 13.67
CA ALA A 85 7.77 -4.03 12.64
C ALA A 85 7.31 -5.29 11.86
N ALA A 86 7.55 -6.48 12.43
CA ALA A 86 7.00 -7.75 11.94
C ALA A 86 5.46 -7.71 11.84
N THR A 87 4.78 -7.17 12.85
CA THR A 87 3.31 -6.99 12.85
C THR A 87 2.86 -6.08 11.70
N ALA A 88 3.57 -4.97 11.47
CA ALA A 88 3.27 -4.08 10.35
C ALA A 88 3.44 -4.80 9.00
N ARG A 89 4.42 -5.70 8.88
CA ARG A 89 4.62 -6.50 7.66
C ARG A 89 3.46 -7.47 7.42
N SER A 90 2.99 -8.14 8.48
CA SER A 90 1.79 -8.98 8.41
C SER A 90 0.61 -8.17 7.91
N LYS A 91 0.36 -7.00 8.52
CA LYS A 91 -0.78 -6.14 8.16
C LYS A 91 -0.71 -5.61 6.74
N ALA A 92 0.47 -5.20 6.26
CA ALA A 92 0.62 -4.80 4.86
C ALA A 92 0.32 -5.97 3.88
N ARG A 93 0.66 -7.20 4.26
CA ARG A 93 0.34 -8.40 3.48
C ARG A 93 -1.15 -8.76 3.54
N GLU A 94 -1.78 -8.58 4.69
CA GLU A 94 -3.24 -8.73 4.86
C GLU A 94 -3.99 -7.72 3.98
N ILE A 95 -3.56 -6.47 3.94
CA ILE A 95 -4.10 -5.43 3.04
C ILE A 95 -4.00 -5.87 1.59
N LYS A 96 -2.82 -6.34 1.14
CA LYS A 96 -2.65 -6.89 -0.21
C LYS A 96 -3.64 -8.03 -0.48
N ASN A 97 -3.66 -9.04 0.39
CA ASN A 97 -4.51 -10.21 0.22
C ASN A 97 -6.02 -9.85 0.19
N ALA A 98 -6.43 -8.83 0.95
CA ALA A 98 -7.80 -8.37 0.98
C ALA A 98 -8.28 -7.86 -0.40
N VAL A 99 -7.38 -7.27 -1.19
CA VAL A 99 -7.71 -6.70 -2.50
C VAL A 99 -7.18 -7.48 -3.70
N GLU A 100 -6.36 -8.52 -3.51
CA GLU A 100 -5.72 -9.28 -4.60
C GLU A 100 -6.75 -9.85 -5.60
N LYS A 101 -7.96 -10.24 -5.15
CA LYS A 101 -9.02 -10.73 -6.05
C LYS A 101 -9.57 -9.67 -7.02
N TYR A 102 -9.33 -8.40 -6.75
CA TYR A 102 -9.72 -7.26 -7.59
C TYR A 102 -8.55 -6.75 -8.43
N ARG A 103 -7.41 -7.44 -8.42
CA ARG A 103 -6.24 -7.06 -9.21
C ARG A 103 -6.63 -6.95 -10.68
N TYR A 104 -6.32 -5.81 -11.28
CA TYR A 104 -6.40 -5.65 -12.72
C TYR A 104 -5.36 -6.57 -13.39
N GLN A 105 -5.85 -7.52 -14.19
CA GLN A 105 -5.02 -8.37 -15.04
C GLN A 105 -5.13 -7.83 -16.46
N ASN A 106 -4.04 -7.25 -16.96
CA ASN A 106 -3.93 -6.83 -18.36
C ASN A 106 -3.83 -8.10 -19.20
N ARG A 107 -4.99 -8.64 -19.61
CA ARG A 107 -5.11 -9.78 -20.53
C ARG A 107 -5.32 -9.28 -21.94
#